data_AF-A0A5B9MRH0-F1
#
_entry.id   AF-A0A5B9MRH0-F1
#
_cell.length_a   1.000
_cell.length_b   1.000
_cell.length_c   1.000
_cell.angle_alpha   90.00
_cell.angle_beta   90.00
_cell.angle_gamma   90.00
#
_symmetry.space_group_name_H-M   'P 1'
#
loop_
_entity.id
_entity.type
_entity.pdbx_description
1 polymer ?
#
loop_
_entity_poly.entity_id
_entity_poly.type
_entity_poly.pdbx_seq_one_letter_code
_entity_poly.pdbx_strand_id
1 'polypeptide(L)' 'MNLCNLAPDLQEELLFQKPYFNGRAPITERQIRPIAAEPNWEKQRRRFKKLTGSAGRSDRD' A
#
# COMPACT_ATOMS: atom_id res chain seq x y z
N MET A 1 -13.97 1.19 7.03
CA MET A 1 -12.89 1.45 6.06
C MET A 1 -13.30 2.64 5.21
N ASN A 2 -12.47 3.67 5.11
CA ASN A 2 -12.73 4.87 4.30
C ASN A 2 -11.49 5.15 3.43
N LEU A 3 -11.18 4.23 2.51
CA LEU A 3 -10.04 4.31 1.59
C LEU A 3 -10.39 5.07 0.29
N CYS A 4 -11.47 5.84 0.29
CA CYS A 4 -11.93 6.62 -0.86
C CYS A 4 -11.01 7.78 -1.24
N ASN A 5 -10.06 8.14 -0.36
CA ASN A 5 -9.17 9.29 -0.55
C ASN A 5 -7.84 8.93 -1.22
N LEU A 6 -7.63 7.66 -1.58
CA LEU A 6 -6.44 7.26 -2.33
C LEU A 6 -6.50 7.78 -3.78
N ALA A 7 -5.33 8.03 -4.36
CA ALA A 7 -5.20 8.25 -5.79
C ALA A 7 -5.79 7.05 -6.55
N PRO A 8 -6.51 7.27 -7.66
CA PRO A 8 -7.21 6.19 -8.37
C PRO A 8 -6.30 5.01 -8.76
N ASP A 9 -5.08 5.29 -9.21
CA ASP A 9 -4.08 4.28 -9.58
C ASP A 9 -3.66 3.39 -8.40
N LEU A 10 -3.59 3.95 -7.18
CA LEU A 10 -3.27 3.18 -5.98
C LEU A 10 -4.45 2.32 -5.51
N GLN A 11 -5.69 2.76 -5.76
CA GLN A 11 -6.88 1.95 -5.46
C GLN A 11 -6.92 0.73 -6.39
N GLU A 12 -6.66 0.92 -7.69
CA GLU A 12 -6.55 -0.18 -8.65
C GLU A 12 -5.44 -1.15 -8.27
N GLU A 13 -4.25 -0.65 -7.92
CA GLU A 13 -3.14 -1.53 -7.52
C GLU A 13 -3.52 -2.39 -6.32
N LEU A 14 -4.17 -1.82 -5.29
CA LEU A 14 -4.64 -2.56 -4.12
C LEU A 14 -5.76 -3.56 -4.45
N LEU A 15 -6.69 -3.20 -5.32
CA LEU A 15 -7.82 -4.06 -5.72
C LEU A 15 -7.35 -5.27 -6.55
N PHE A 16 -6.33 -5.09 -7.38
CA PHE A 16 -5.82 -6.12 -8.29
C PHE A 16 -4.51 -6.76 -7.82
N GLN A 17 -4.13 -6.60 -6.55
CA GLN A 17 -2.98 -7.33 -6.02
C GLN A 17 -3.21 -8.83 -6.11
N LYS A 18 -2.15 -9.55 -6.47
CA LYS A 18 -2.16 -11.02 -6.43
C LYS A 18 -2.48 -11.47 -5.01
N PRO A 19 -3.34 -12.47 -4.83
CA PRO A 19 -3.65 -12.95 -3.49
C PRO A 19 -2.38 -13.44 -2.80
N TYR A 20 -2.25 -13.11 -1.52
CA TYR A 20 -1.15 -13.54 -0.69
C TYR A 20 -1.51 -14.88 -0.04
N PHE A 21 -0.95 -15.97 -0.56
CA PHE A 21 -1.29 -17.32 -0.13
C PHE A 21 -0.44 -17.83 1.05
N ASN A 22 0.71 -17.23 1.30
CA ASN A 22 1.63 -17.63 2.38
C ASN A 22 2.06 -16.43 3.23
N GLY A 23 2.05 -16.60 4.55
CA GLY A 23 2.61 -15.63 5.50
C GLY A 23 1.74 -14.38 5.75
N ARG A 24 2.38 -13.30 6.22
CA ARG A 24 1.71 -12.00 6.45
C ARG A 24 1.56 -11.27 5.11
N ALA A 25 0.41 -10.62 4.90
CA ALA A 25 0.24 -9.73 3.78
C ALA A 25 1.35 -8.66 3.78
N PRO A 26 2.00 -8.37 2.63
CA PRO A 26 3.09 -7.41 2.56
C PRO A 26 2.64 -5.97 2.83
N ILE A 27 1.33 -5.73 2.72
CA ILE A 27 0.70 -4.44 2.97
C ILE A 27 -0.54 -4.67 3.82
N THR A 28 -0.68 -3.87 4.87
CA THR A 28 -1.82 -3.90 5.79
C THR A 28 -2.59 -2.59 5.73
N GLU A 29 -3.88 -2.61 6.10
CA GLU A 29 -4.72 -1.40 6.16
C GLU A 29 -4.09 -0.31 7.03
N ARG A 30 -3.46 -0.68 8.15
CA ARG A 30 -2.81 0.27 9.07
C ARG A 30 -1.67 1.03 8.40
N GLN A 31 -0.97 0.43 7.44
CA GLN A 31 0.09 1.08 6.67
C GLN A 31 -0.48 1.98 5.56
N ILE A 32 -1.64 1.61 5.00
CA ILE A 32 -2.31 2.39 3.95
C ILE A 32 -3.08 3.59 4.51
N ARG A 33 -3.65 3.50 5.71
CA ARG A 33 -4.40 4.58 6.36
C ARG A 33 -3.70 5.95 6.36
N PRO A 34 -2.42 6.09 6.77
CA PRO A 34 -1.72 7.38 6.71
C PRO A 34 -1.38 7.85 5.29
N ILE A 35 -1.44 6.97 4.29
CA ILE A 35 -1.30 7.34 2.86
C ILE A 35 -2.62 7.92 2.37
N ALA A 36 -3.76 7.30 2.67
CA ALA A 36 -5.08 7.81 2.31
C ALA A 36 -5.42 9.15 2.99
N ALA A 37 -4.80 9.46 4.13
CA ALA A 37 -4.98 10.74 4.84
C ALA A 37 -4.18 11.91 4.21
N GLU A 38 -3.28 11.66 3.25
CA GLU A 38 -2.49 12.70 2.58
C GLU A 38 -3.27 13.26 1.39
N PRO A 39 -3.63 14.56 1.36
CA PRO A 39 -4.44 15.13 0.28
C PRO A 39 -3.71 15.23 -1.07
N ASN A 40 -2.37 15.24 -1.07
CA ASN A 40 -1.58 15.31 -2.31
C ASN A 40 -1.28 13.91 -2.86
N TRP A 41 -1.85 13.58 -4.02
CA TRP A 41 -1.67 12.28 -4.68
C TRP A 41 -0.23 11.94 -5.05
N GLU A 42 0.60 12.91 -5.43
CA GLU A 42 2.01 12.65 -5.71
C GLU A 42 2.76 12.22 -4.44
N LYS A 43 2.44 12.84 -3.30
CA LYS A 43 2.96 12.41 -2.00
C LYS A 43 2.43 11.02 -1.62
N GLN A 44 1.17 10.70 -1.93
CA GLN A 44 0.64 9.36 -1.73
C GLN A 44 1.46 8.32 -2.52
N ARG A 45 1.64 8.52 -3.83
CA ARG A 45 2.42 7.62 -4.70
C ARG A 45 3.84 7.42 -4.19
N ARG A 46 4.51 8.49 -3.77
CA ARG A 46 5.86 8.41 -3.20
C ARG A 46 5.91 7.58 -1.91
N ARG A 47 4.93 7.75 -1.01
CA ARG A 47 4.83 6.98 0.23
C ARG A 47 4.51 5.51 -0.06
N PHE A 48 3.59 5.27 -0.98
CA PHE A 48 3.18 3.94 -1.41
C PHE A 48 4.33 3.17 -2.06
N LYS A 49 5.10 3.80 -2.95
CA LYS A 49 6.31 3.21 -3.54
C LYS A 49 7.38 2.83 -2.50
N LYS A 50 7.52 3.62 -1.43
CA LYS A 50 8.44 3.28 -0.32
C LYS A 50 7.94 2.08 0.48
N LEU A 51 6.62 1.98 0.67
CA LEU A 51 5.97 0.88 1.36
C LEU A 51 6.13 -0.44 0.58
N THR A 52 5.83 -0.43 -0.73
CA THR A 52 5.93 -1.63 -1.59
C THR A 52 7.37 -2.01 -1.92
N GLY A 53 8.26 -1.02 -2.10
CA GLY A 53 9.69 -1.26 -2.38
C GLY A 53 10.50 -1.80 -1.20
N SER A 54 10.01 -1.65 0.04
CA SER A 54 10.65 -2.22 1.24
C SER A 54 10.15 -3.62 1.60
N ALA A 55 8.98 -4.02 1.09
CA ALA A 55 8.36 -5.32 1.39
C ALA A 55 9.12 -6.53 0.81
N GLY A 56 10.13 -6.30 -0.05
CA GLY A 56 11.01 -7.36 -0.59
C GLY A 56 12.25 -7.71 0.26
N ARG A 57 12.43 -7.13 1.46
CA ARG A 57 13.66 -7.28 2.27
C ARG A 57 13.46 -7.89 3.67
N SER A 58 12.33 -8.54 3.96
CA SER A 58 12.05 -9.05 5.31
C SER A 58 11.83 -10.57 5.41
N ASP A 59 12.28 -11.36 4.42
CA ASP A 59 12.23 -12.84 4.45
C ASP A 59 13.64 -13.47 4.46
N ARG A 60 14.55 -12.91 5.27
CA ARG A 60 15.87 -13.52 5.49
C ARG A 60 16.37 -13.22 6.91
N ASP A 61 15.69 -13.80 7.90
CA ASP A 61 16.23 -14.13 9.23
C ASP A 61 15.51 -15.38 9.76
#